data_AF-A0A7C7P477-F1
#
_entry.id   AF-A0A7C7P477-F1
#
_cell.length_a   1.000
_cell.length_b   1.000
_cell.length_c   1.000
_cell.angle_alpha   90.00
_cell.angle_beta   90.00
_cell.angle_gamma   90.00
#
_symmetry.space_group_name_H-M   'P 1'
#
loop_
_entity.id
_entity.type
_entity.pdbx_description
1 polymer ?
#
loop_
_entity_poly.entity_id
_entity_poly.type
_entity_poly.pdbx_seq_one_letter_code
_entity_poly.pdbx_strand_id
1 'polypeptide(L)'
;MAETIRLNKVLRELNISLDRAVEFLDSKGIEIEKRPTTKISQDTYNILSDEFETDANKKMKSQKVNEEKNKEKEELRLQREKELEAKQKAEEAAKAEALKKEQEVVKASK
;
A
#
# COMPACT_ATOMS: atom_id res chain seq x y z
N MET A 1 -19.18 -21.91 16.89
CA MET A 1 -20.46 -21.65 16.20
C MET A 1 -20.12 -21.34 14.76
N ALA A 2 -20.65 -22.10 13.79
CA ALA A 2 -20.39 -21.79 12.39
C ALA A 2 -21.13 -20.50 12.03
N GLU A 3 -20.39 -19.44 11.68
CA GLU A 3 -21.00 -18.21 11.17
C GLU A 3 -21.63 -18.51 9.80
N THR A 4 -22.94 -18.32 9.72
CA THR A 4 -23.69 -18.50 8.47
C THR A 4 -24.03 -17.13 7.88
N ILE A 5 -23.68 -16.91 6.62
CA ILE A 5 -23.93 -15.65 5.91
C ILE A 5 -25.09 -15.85 4.94
N ARG A 6 -25.93 -14.81 4.75
CA ARG A 6 -26.97 -14.85 3.72
C ARG A 6 -26.37 -14.59 2.34
N LEU A 7 -26.72 -15.41 1.36
CA LEU A 7 -26.23 -15.30 -0.02
C LEU A 7 -26.46 -13.90 -0.60
N ASN A 8 -27.63 -13.27 -0.37
CA ASN A 8 -27.92 -11.90 -0.83
C ASN A 8 -26.85 -10.88 -0.39
N LYS A 9 -26.30 -11.04 0.83
CA LYS A 9 -25.22 -10.17 1.32
C LYS A 9 -23.98 -10.32 0.45
N VAL A 10 -23.60 -11.58 0.18
CA VAL A 10 -22.43 -11.93 -0.64
C VAL A 10 -22.58 -11.46 -2.09
N LEU A 11 -23.76 -11.65 -2.68
CA LEU A 11 -24.06 -11.20 -4.04
C LEU A 11 -23.91 -9.67 -4.18
N ARG A 12 -24.37 -8.90 -3.20
CA ARG A 12 -24.23 -7.44 -3.18
C ARG A 12 -22.80 -6.99 -2.95
N GLU A 13 -22.05 -7.71 -2.14
CA GLU A 13 -20.65 -7.40 -1.81
C GLU A 13 -19.71 -7.67 -2.99
N LEU A 14 -19.91 -8.79 -3.68
CA LEU A 14 -19.13 -9.19 -4.85
C LEU A 14 -19.67 -8.60 -6.16
N ASN A 15 -20.82 -7.93 -6.12
CA ASN A 15 -21.51 -7.35 -7.27
C ASN A 15 -21.78 -8.38 -8.39
N ILE A 16 -22.30 -9.56 -8.01
CA ILE A 16 -22.61 -10.68 -8.90
C ILE A 16 -24.10 -11.05 -8.86
N SER A 17 -24.60 -11.65 -9.94
CA SER A 17 -25.97 -12.19 -9.98
C SER A 17 -26.10 -13.51 -9.23
N LEU A 18 -27.31 -13.82 -8.76
CA LEU A 18 -27.62 -15.08 -8.09
C LEU A 18 -27.32 -16.28 -8.99
N ASP A 19 -27.72 -16.23 -10.26
CA ASP A 19 -27.52 -17.32 -11.21
C ASP A 19 -26.03 -17.63 -11.40
N ARG A 20 -25.19 -16.58 -11.53
CA ARG A 20 -23.74 -16.75 -11.69
C ARG A 20 -23.08 -17.36 -10.46
N ALA A 21 -23.52 -16.97 -9.26
CA ALA A 21 -23.02 -17.56 -8.02
C ALA A 21 -23.42 -19.03 -7.89
N VAL A 22 -24.67 -19.38 -8.24
CA VAL A 22 -25.15 -20.76 -8.17
C VAL A 22 -24.45 -21.63 -9.20
N GLU A 23 -24.35 -21.21 -10.46
CA GLU A 23 -23.64 -21.95 -11.51
C GLU A 23 -22.18 -22.24 -11.14
N PHE A 24 -21.51 -21.28 -10.51
CA PHE A 24 -20.14 -21.48 -10.06
C PHE A 24 -20.05 -22.45 -8.89
N LEU A 25 -20.94 -22.35 -7.90
CA LEU A 25 -20.98 -23.29 -6.79
C LEU A 25 -21.32 -24.70 -7.24
N ASP A 26 -22.27 -24.86 -8.17
CA ASP A 26 -22.59 -26.12 -8.81
C ASP A 26 -21.36 -26.70 -9.53
N SER A 27 -20.57 -25.87 -10.22
CA SER A 27 -19.32 -26.30 -10.87
C SER A 27 -18.24 -26.80 -9.89
N LYS A 28 -18.31 -26.39 -8.62
CA LYS A 28 -17.44 -26.86 -7.53
C LYS A 28 -18.02 -28.07 -6.80
N GLY A 29 -19.21 -28.52 -7.16
CA GLY A 29 -19.94 -29.59 -6.48
C GLY A 29 -20.64 -29.15 -5.19
N ILE A 30 -20.87 -27.84 -5.03
CA ILE A 30 -21.60 -27.26 -3.88
C ILE A 30 -22.99 -26.87 -4.36
N GLU A 31 -23.96 -27.75 -4.13
CA GLU A 31 -25.34 -27.50 -4.50
C GLU A 31 -26.00 -26.56 -3.47
N ILE A 32 -26.51 -25.42 -3.93
CA ILE A 32 -27.22 -24.45 -3.09
C ILE A 32 -28.60 -24.13 -3.66
N GLU A 33 -29.56 -23.87 -2.77
CA GLU A 33 -30.86 -23.39 -3.20
C GLU A 33 -30.71 -22.02 -3.89
N LYS A 34 -31.30 -21.89 -5.09
CA LYS A 34 -31.42 -20.65 -5.89
C LYS A 34 -32.34 -19.62 -5.21
N ARG A 35 -32.04 -19.28 -3.96
CA ARG A 35 -32.77 -18.31 -3.15
C ARG A 35 -31.77 -17.32 -2.54
N PRO A 36 -32.04 -16.01 -2.62
CA PRO A 36 -31.14 -15.01 -2.06
C PRO A 36 -31.08 -15.07 -0.52
N THR A 37 -32.09 -15.67 0.13
CA THR A 37 -32.11 -15.86 1.58
C THR A 37 -31.37 -17.11 2.05
N THR A 38 -30.82 -17.91 1.13
CA THR A 38 -30.02 -19.10 1.46
C THR A 38 -28.88 -18.73 2.38
N LYS A 39 -28.70 -19.52 3.44
CA LYS A 39 -27.56 -19.40 4.34
C LYS A 39 -26.41 -20.24 3.79
N ILE A 40 -25.26 -19.63 3.62
CA ILE A 40 -24.02 -20.30 3.19
C ILE A 40 -23.00 -20.26 4.32
N SER A 41 -22.05 -21.19 4.28
CA SER A 41 -20.92 -21.19 5.22
C SER A 41 -19.87 -20.14 4.81
N GLN A 42 -18.98 -19.84 5.75
CA GLN A 42 -17.82 -19.00 5.48
C GLN A 42 -16.94 -19.56 4.36
N ASP A 43 -16.81 -20.89 4.26
CA ASP A 43 -16.02 -21.53 3.20
C ASP A 43 -16.60 -21.26 1.82
N THR A 44 -17.93 -21.34 1.66
CA THR A 44 -18.62 -21.01 0.41
C THR A 44 -18.43 -19.54 0.05
N TYR A 45 -18.48 -18.65 1.05
CA TYR A 45 -18.19 -17.23 0.85
C TYR A 45 -16.77 -17.01 0.36
N ASN A 46 -15.77 -17.65 0.97
CA ASN A 46 -14.37 -17.52 0.57
C ASN A 46 -14.16 -17.98 -0.88
N ILE A 47 -14.76 -19.10 -1.27
CA ILE A 47 -14.68 -19.62 -2.65
C ILE A 47 -15.30 -18.63 -3.65
N LEU A 48 -16.46 -18.04 -3.32
CA LEU A 48 -17.08 -17.00 -4.15
C LEU A 48 -16.23 -15.72 -4.20
N SER A 49 -15.67 -15.31 -3.06
CA SER A 49 -14.82 -14.12 -2.95
C SER A 49 -13.55 -14.26 -3.78
N ASP A 50 -12.90 -15.43 -3.76
CA ASP A 50 -11.65 -15.66 -4.50
C ASP A 50 -11.83 -15.61 -6.01
N GLU A 51 -12.98 -16.10 -6.52
CA GLU A 51 -13.31 -16.08 -7.94
C GLU A 51 -13.88 -14.74 -8.41
N PHE A 52 -14.78 -14.14 -7.62
CA PHE A 52 -15.58 -12.99 -8.02
C PHE A 52 -15.18 -11.66 -7.37
N GLU A 53 -14.12 -11.61 -6.54
CA GLU A 53 -13.49 -10.33 -6.17
C GLU A 53 -13.10 -9.61 -7.48
N THR A 54 -13.87 -8.58 -7.81
CA THR A 54 -13.63 -7.79 -9.03
C THR A 54 -12.24 -7.15 -9.00
N ASP A 55 -11.64 -7.02 -10.18
CA ASP A 55 -10.33 -6.40 -10.40
C ASP A 55 -10.17 -4.99 -9.80
N ALA A 56 -11.25 -4.29 -9.45
CA ALA A 56 -11.20 -3.03 -8.71
C ALA A 56 -10.62 -3.22 -7.28
N ASN A 57 -10.99 -4.29 -6.57
CA ASN A 57 -10.41 -4.64 -5.27
C ASN A 57 -8.99 -5.23 -5.42
N LYS A 58 -8.73 -5.97 -6.51
CA LYS A 58 -7.39 -6.48 -6.85
C LYS A 58 -6.41 -5.36 -7.23
N LYS A 59 -6.87 -4.33 -7.97
CA LYS A 59 -6.10 -3.10 -8.25
C LYS A 59 -5.86 -2.27 -7.01
N MET A 60 -6.78 -2.25 -6.05
CA MET A 60 -6.57 -1.56 -4.76
C MET A 60 -5.48 -2.24 -3.93
N LYS A 61 -5.43 -3.58 -3.93
CA LYS A 61 -4.30 -4.35 -3.36
C LYS A 61 -2.98 -4.04 -4.10
N SER A 62 -2.99 -3.89 -5.42
CA SER A 62 -1.80 -3.46 -6.19
C SER A 62 -1.42 -1.98 -6.00
N GLN A 63 -2.38 -1.09 -5.69
CA GLN A 63 -2.09 0.30 -5.30
C GLN A 63 -1.43 0.38 -3.92
N LYS A 64 -1.81 -0.47 -2.96
CA LYS A 64 -1.09 -0.60 -1.67
C LYS A 64 0.38 -1.04 -1.87
N VAL A 65 0.66 -1.91 -2.82
CA VAL A 65 2.05 -2.29 -3.16
C VAL A 65 2.81 -1.13 -3.81
N ASN A 66 2.13 -0.23 -4.51
CA ASN A 66 2.76 0.97 -5.08
C ASN A 66 3.01 2.06 -4.01
N GLU A 67 2.20 2.13 -2.95
CA GLU A 67 2.47 3.02 -1.80
C GLU A 67 3.68 2.54 -0.96
N GLU A 68 3.89 1.23 -0.82
CA GLU A 68 5.10 0.70 -0.17
C GLU A 68 6.37 0.97 -1.00
N LYS A 69 6.32 0.82 -2.33
CA LYS A 69 7.45 1.15 -3.21
C LYS A 69 7.76 2.64 -3.30
N ASN A 70 6.78 3.52 -3.08
CA ASN A 70 7.03 4.97 -3.08
C ASN A 70 7.70 5.46 -1.79
N LYS A 71 7.46 4.79 -0.64
CA LYS A 71 8.11 5.14 0.64
C LYS A 71 9.62 4.87 0.62
N GLU A 72 10.06 3.76 0.03
CA GLU A 72 11.51 3.49 -0.11
C GLU A 72 12.24 4.53 -0.98
N LYS A 73 11.55 5.10 -1.98
CA LYS A 73 12.16 6.07 -2.90
C LYS A 73 12.29 7.48 -2.30
N GLU A 74 11.45 7.82 -1.33
CA GLU A 74 11.49 9.12 -0.66
C GLU A 74 12.59 9.17 0.42
N GLU A 75 12.85 8.05 1.10
CA GLU A 75 13.91 7.93 2.11
C GLU A 75 15.32 8.13 1.52
N LEU A 76 15.54 7.62 0.30
CA LEU A 76 16.82 7.78 -0.40
C LEU A 76 17.09 9.24 -0.83
N ARG A 77 16.03 10.03 -1.10
CA ARG A 77 16.18 11.46 -1.44
C ARG A 77 16.55 12.30 -0.22
N LEU A 78 15.92 12.04 0.92
CA LEU A 78 16.14 12.80 2.15
C LEU A 78 17.56 12.62 2.70
N GLN A 79 18.16 11.44 2.54
CA GLN A 79 19.55 11.18 2.94
C GLN A 79 20.55 11.99 2.09
N ARG A 80 20.30 12.10 0.77
CA ARG A 80 21.21 12.81 -0.13
C ARG A 80 21.16 14.32 0.05
N GLU A 81 20.01 14.87 0.39
CA GLU A 81 19.85 16.30 0.69
C GLU A 81 20.56 16.69 2.01
N LYS A 82 20.44 15.86 3.05
CA LYS A 82 21.16 16.07 4.32
C LYS A 82 22.68 16.00 4.18
N GLU A 83 23.20 15.11 3.34
CA GLU A 83 24.65 15.02 3.14
C GLU A 83 25.22 16.25 2.41
N LEU A 84 24.50 16.77 1.41
CA LEU A 84 24.91 17.97 0.69
C LEU A 84 24.85 19.22 1.58
N GLU A 85 23.80 19.37 2.38
CA GLU A 85 23.66 20.50 3.31
C GLU A 85 24.74 20.46 4.41
N ALA A 86 25.08 19.27 4.92
CA ALA A 86 26.16 19.11 5.90
C ALA A 86 27.54 19.45 5.31
N LYS A 87 27.82 19.04 4.07
CA LYS A 87 29.07 19.38 3.37
C LYS A 87 29.19 20.88 3.10
N GLN A 88 28.12 21.53 2.67
CA GLN A 88 28.13 22.97 2.42
C GLN A 88 28.36 23.78 3.71
N LYS A 89 27.70 23.43 4.81
CA LYS A 89 27.91 24.10 6.10
C LYS A 89 29.34 23.92 6.63
N ALA A 90 29.93 22.74 6.46
CA ALA A 90 31.31 22.48 6.88
C ALA A 90 32.32 23.30 6.04
N GLU A 91 32.11 23.39 4.72
CA GLU A 91 32.98 24.16 3.83
C GLU A 91 32.88 25.68 4.09
N GLU A 92 31.68 26.18 4.36
CA GLU A 92 31.45 27.59 4.68
C GLU A 92 32.08 27.98 6.02
N ALA A 93 31.95 27.11 7.04
CA ALA A 93 32.59 27.31 8.34
C ALA A 93 34.13 27.30 8.22
N ALA A 94 34.70 26.37 7.45
CA ALA A 94 36.14 26.28 7.24
C ALA A 94 36.69 27.51 6.49
N LYS A 95 35.98 27.99 5.46
CA LYS A 95 36.35 29.23 4.74
C LYS A 95 36.25 30.46 5.62
N ALA A 96 35.21 30.57 6.44
CA ALA A 96 35.04 31.69 7.37
C ALA A 96 36.15 31.71 8.45
N GLU A 97 36.56 30.54 8.95
CA GLU A 97 37.66 30.45 9.92
C GLU A 97 39.02 30.77 9.28
N ALA A 98 39.27 30.29 8.07
CA ALA A 98 40.49 30.61 7.33
C ALA A 98 40.61 32.12 7.05
N LEU A 99 39.52 32.76 6.61
CA LEU A 99 39.50 34.20 6.33
C LEU A 99 39.74 35.04 7.60
N LYS A 100 39.21 34.60 8.75
CA LYS A 100 39.46 35.26 10.04
C LYS A 100 40.91 35.15 10.47
N LYS A 101 41.52 33.95 10.35
CA LYS A 101 42.94 33.73 10.66
C LYS A 101 43.84 34.57 9.77
N GLU A 102 43.55 34.66 8.48
CA GLU A 102 44.34 35.46 7.53
C GLU A 102 44.27 36.97 7.85
N GLN A 103 43.09 37.48 8.21
CA GLN A 103 42.91 38.86 8.64
C GLN A 103 43.62 39.19 9.97
N GLU A 104 43.71 38.23 10.89
CA GLU A 104 44.40 38.41 12.17
C GLU A 104 45.93 38.44 11.98
N VAL A 105 46.47 37.56 11.13
CA VAL A 105 47.92 37.51 10.81
C VAL A 105 48.38 38.78 10.08
N VAL A 106 47.55 39.32 9.17
CA VAL A 106 47.85 40.57 8.45
C VAL A 106 47.79 41.79 9.39
N LYS A 107 46.92 41.79 10.40
CA LYS A 107 46.84 42.87 11.41
C LYS A 107 47.97 42.83 12.43
N ALA A 108 48.49 41.64 12.76
CA ALA A 108 49.61 41.49 13.69
C ALA A 108 50.98 41.84 13.05
N SER A 109 51.05 41.90 11.71
CA SER A 109 52.28 42.18 10.96
C SER A 109 52.42 43.64 10.48
N LYS A 110 51.52 44.55 10.88
CA LYS A 110 51.51 45.99 10.53
C LYS A 110 51.64 46.85 11.78
#